data_AF-A0A2P8HTX0-F1
#
_entry.id   AF-A0A2P8HTX0-F1
#
_cell.length_a   1.000
_cell.length_b   1.000
_cell.length_c   1.000
_cell.angle_alpha   90.00
_cell.angle_beta   90.00
_cell.angle_gamma   90.00
#
_symmetry.space_group_name_H-M   'P 1'
#
loop_
_entity.id
_entity.type
_entity.pdbx_description
1 polymer ?
#
loop_
_entity_poly.entity_id
_entity_poly.type
_entity_poly.pdbx_seq_one_letter_code
_entity_poly.pdbx_strand_id
1 'polypeptide(L)'
;MNEFLDKVFLDNPVRDYLVLIGVLLFVSFIKRYVSKGLAAILFRLVKHWSPQIEQKDFVNLLLRPLEYFFLLITFMLTIDRFTFPRILNVHIYEKATLQDVTNTLLSLALSMSVIWIMLRLIDFIALVLGKKAALSADKTDNQFIIFFRDFFKAIVFIMGAIAFIRILFGTGLVEKIVAGLGIGAAALALAAKESIENLIGSFIIFFDKPFRVGDSVKVDAYQGTVEKIGLRSTRIRTLEKTFVTVPNKKMVDSILDNLSLRTQQRVALKLELGTDTPAESLLLFLQDVRQLLKTNHDVLENFIVNLNDFTKDTYVIQIIFNTYVIDGSQYTALRETINLGVIKLLEARGLKLPTTSTNVNVNDLRS
;
A
#
# COMPACT_ATOMS: atom_id res chain seq x y z
N MET A 1 -20.81 22.75 -66.03
CA MET A 1 -20.52 21.81 -64.92
C MET A 1 -20.73 22.44 -63.54
N ASN A 2 -20.49 23.75 -63.35
CA ASN A 2 -20.62 24.41 -62.04
C ASN A 2 -22.07 24.68 -61.61
N GLU A 3 -23.01 24.97 -62.54
CA GLU A 3 -24.42 25.25 -62.19
C GLU A 3 -25.13 24.11 -61.45
N PHE A 4 -24.78 22.84 -61.71
CA PHE A 4 -25.38 21.71 -61.02
C PHE A 4 -24.87 21.56 -59.57
N LEU A 5 -23.60 21.92 -59.34
CA LEU A 5 -22.95 21.81 -58.04
C LEU A 5 -23.41 22.90 -57.06
N ASP A 6 -23.76 24.07 -57.59
CA ASP A 6 -24.24 25.22 -56.82
C ASP A 6 -25.77 25.19 -56.62
N LYS A 7 -26.47 24.20 -57.18
CA LYS A 7 -27.90 24.02 -56.96
C LYS A 7 -28.15 23.71 -55.48
N VAL A 8 -28.98 24.53 -54.85
CA VAL A 8 -29.35 24.36 -53.44
C VAL A 8 -30.46 23.33 -53.32
N PHE A 9 -30.24 22.32 -52.48
CA PHE A 9 -31.22 21.31 -52.10
C PHE A 9 -31.23 21.23 -50.57
N LEU A 10 -32.42 21.36 -49.96
CA LEU A 10 -32.54 21.37 -48.48
C LEU A 10 -31.57 22.36 -47.81
N ASP A 11 -31.55 23.61 -48.28
CA ASP A 11 -30.70 24.71 -47.79
C ASP A 11 -29.17 24.52 -47.95
N ASN A 12 -28.71 23.43 -48.59
CA ASN A 12 -27.29 23.17 -48.83
C ASN A 12 -27.01 22.94 -50.32
N PRO A 13 -25.86 23.39 -50.86
CA PRO A 13 -25.49 23.11 -52.24
C PRO A 13 -25.23 21.61 -52.46
N VAL A 14 -25.54 21.09 -53.66
CA VAL A 14 -25.27 19.69 -54.05
C VAL A 14 -23.80 19.31 -53.83
N ARG A 15 -22.88 20.26 -53.98
CA ARG A 15 -21.45 20.08 -53.67
C ARG A 15 -21.22 19.54 -52.24
N ASP A 16 -21.95 20.03 -51.24
CA ASP A 16 -21.70 19.63 -49.85
C ASP A 16 -22.10 18.17 -49.64
N TYR A 17 -23.22 17.72 -50.21
CA TYR A 17 -23.63 16.31 -50.19
C TYR A 17 -22.60 15.39 -50.85
N LEU A 18 -22.00 15.83 -51.98
CA LEU A 18 -20.92 15.09 -52.62
C LEU A 18 -19.65 15.05 -51.75
N VAL A 19 -19.34 16.14 -51.03
CA VAL A 19 -18.24 16.17 -50.04
C VAL A 19 -18.53 15.22 -48.88
N LEU A 20 -19.76 15.19 -48.34
CA LEU A 20 -20.14 14.26 -47.26
C LEU A 20 -19.99 12.81 -47.67
N ILE A 21 -20.55 12.44 -48.82
CA ILE A 21 -20.44 11.07 -49.35
C ILE A 21 -18.97 10.73 -49.62
N GLY A 22 -18.21 11.66 -50.21
CA GLY A 22 -16.78 11.49 -50.47
C GLY A 22 -15.97 11.26 -49.20
N VAL A 23 -16.18 12.08 -48.16
CA VAL A 23 -15.49 11.98 -46.86
C VAL A 23 -15.89 10.68 -46.15
N LEU A 24 -17.17 10.31 -46.13
CA LEU A 24 -17.61 9.06 -45.49
C LEU A 24 -17.09 7.81 -46.21
N LEU A 25 -17.07 7.79 -47.55
CA LEU A 25 -16.48 6.70 -48.31
C LEU A 25 -14.96 6.61 -48.06
N PHE A 26 -14.27 7.74 -48.08
CA PHE A 26 -12.84 7.82 -47.77
C PHE A 26 -12.54 7.32 -46.36
N VAL A 27 -13.30 7.76 -45.36
CA VAL A 27 -13.13 7.31 -43.98
C VAL A 27 -13.53 5.84 -43.82
N SER A 28 -14.59 5.36 -44.47
CA SER A 28 -14.95 3.95 -44.43
C SER A 28 -13.86 3.05 -45.04
N PHE A 29 -13.14 3.54 -46.05
CA PHE A 29 -11.98 2.87 -46.63
C PHE A 29 -10.76 2.89 -45.70
N ILE A 30 -10.43 4.06 -45.12
CA ILE A 30 -9.20 4.24 -44.34
C ILE A 30 -9.33 3.84 -42.87
N LYS A 31 -10.55 3.82 -42.29
CA LYS A 31 -10.78 3.57 -40.84
C LYS A 31 -10.13 2.29 -40.36
N ARG A 32 -10.14 1.22 -41.17
CA ARG A 32 -9.52 -0.05 -40.81
C ARG A 32 -8.01 0.09 -40.65
N TYR A 33 -7.36 0.86 -41.52
CA TYR A 33 -5.93 1.12 -41.46
C TYR A 33 -5.57 2.04 -40.28
N VAL A 34 -6.34 3.12 -40.08
CA VAL A 34 -6.15 4.02 -38.92
C VAL A 34 -6.35 3.29 -37.61
N SER A 35 -7.44 2.52 -37.47
CA SER A 35 -7.73 1.75 -36.27
C SER A 35 -6.67 0.69 -35.99
N LYS A 36 -6.18 -0.03 -37.02
CA LYS A 36 -5.05 -0.95 -36.86
C LYS A 36 -3.77 -0.23 -36.44
N GLY A 37 -3.48 0.93 -37.03
CA GLY A 37 -2.30 1.74 -36.70
C GLY A 37 -2.32 2.21 -35.25
N LEU A 38 -3.43 2.79 -34.80
CA LEU A 38 -3.59 3.24 -33.42
C LEU A 38 -3.56 2.07 -32.44
N ALA A 39 -4.21 0.95 -32.76
CA ALA A 39 -4.10 -0.27 -31.96
C ALA A 39 -2.64 -0.79 -31.93
N ALA A 40 -1.90 -0.75 -33.03
CA ALA A 40 -0.50 -1.15 -33.04
C ALA A 40 0.39 -0.22 -32.19
N ILE A 41 0.09 1.08 -32.14
CA ILE A 41 0.81 2.06 -31.30
C ILE A 41 0.52 1.80 -29.82
N LEU A 42 -0.76 1.66 -29.45
CA LEU A 42 -1.16 1.33 -28.08
C LEU A 42 -0.56 -0.01 -27.64
N PHE A 43 -0.54 -1.01 -28.53
CA PHE A 43 0.12 -2.29 -28.26
C PHE A 43 1.62 -2.13 -28.02
N ARG A 44 2.32 -1.27 -28.77
CA ARG A 44 3.76 -1.05 -28.58
C ARG A 44 4.09 -0.55 -27.18
N LEU A 45 3.26 0.34 -26.63
CA LEU A 45 3.41 0.80 -25.24
C LEU A 45 3.30 -0.35 -24.25
N VAL A 46 2.40 -1.30 -24.50
CA VAL A 46 2.14 -2.44 -23.62
C VAL A 46 3.15 -3.58 -23.82
N LYS A 47 3.65 -3.77 -25.04
CA LYS A 47 4.64 -4.81 -25.38
C LYS A 47 5.91 -4.69 -24.53
N HIS A 48 6.31 -3.47 -24.18
CA HIS A 48 7.45 -3.24 -23.30
C HIS A 48 7.27 -3.89 -21.92
N TRP A 49 6.03 -3.95 -21.42
CA TRP A 49 5.69 -4.47 -20.10
C TRP A 49 5.25 -5.94 -20.10
N SER A 50 4.83 -6.46 -21.27
CA SER A 50 4.28 -7.81 -21.44
C SER A 50 4.61 -8.40 -22.84
N PRO A 51 5.79 -9.03 -23.01
CA PRO A 51 6.23 -9.56 -24.30
C PRO A 51 5.49 -10.83 -24.75
N GLN A 52 4.90 -11.59 -23.82
CA GLN A 52 4.12 -12.81 -24.09
C GLN A 52 2.77 -12.61 -24.81
N ILE A 53 2.39 -11.38 -25.16
CA ILE A 53 1.09 -11.09 -25.77
C ILE A 53 1.24 -10.93 -27.26
N GLU A 54 0.40 -11.65 -28.01
CA GLU A 54 0.33 -11.47 -29.44
C GLU A 54 -0.42 -10.17 -29.79
N GLN A 55 0.18 -9.38 -30.68
CA GLN A 55 -0.42 -8.16 -31.20
C GLN A 55 -1.82 -8.41 -31.80
N LYS A 56 -2.04 -9.60 -32.37
CA LYS A 56 -3.29 -9.99 -33.02
C LYS A 56 -4.47 -9.96 -32.05
N ASP A 57 -4.28 -10.43 -30.82
CA ASP A 57 -5.32 -10.43 -29.78
C ASP A 57 -5.75 -9.00 -29.45
N PHE A 58 -4.78 -8.10 -29.27
CA PHE A 58 -5.05 -6.69 -28.95
C PHE A 58 -5.79 -5.97 -30.06
N VAL A 59 -5.29 -6.10 -31.29
CA VAL A 59 -5.89 -5.45 -32.45
C VAL A 59 -7.33 -5.93 -32.62
N ASN A 60 -7.61 -7.23 -32.49
CA ASN A 60 -8.97 -7.76 -32.64
C ASN A 60 -9.96 -7.22 -31.59
N LEU A 61 -9.51 -6.96 -30.35
CA LEU A 61 -10.34 -6.41 -29.27
C LEU A 61 -10.73 -4.94 -29.50
N LEU A 62 -9.80 -4.11 -29.98
CA LEU A 62 -10.02 -2.67 -30.14
C LEU A 62 -10.42 -2.22 -31.54
N LEU A 63 -10.17 -3.03 -32.57
CA LEU A 63 -10.38 -2.63 -33.97
C LEU A 63 -11.82 -2.19 -34.23
N ARG A 64 -12.81 -3.00 -33.84
CA ARG A 64 -14.23 -2.70 -34.10
C ARG A 64 -14.71 -1.44 -33.38
N PRO A 65 -14.56 -1.30 -32.04
CA PRO A 65 -14.97 -0.08 -31.34
C PRO A 65 -14.35 1.18 -31.94
N LEU A 66 -13.07 1.10 -32.31
CA LEU A 66 -12.32 2.23 -32.83
C LEU A 66 -12.73 2.59 -34.26
N GLU A 67 -13.05 1.61 -35.11
CA GLU A 67 -13.64 1.85 -36.44
C GLU A 67 -14.99 2.57 -36.35
N TYR A 68 -15.86 2.16 -35.41
CA TYR A 68 -17.13 2.85 -35.18
C TYR A 68 -16.94 4.27 -34.63
N PHE A 69 -16.02 4.45 -33.68
CA PHE A 69 -15.68 5.77 -33.15
C PHE A 69 -15.19 6.72 -34.25
N PHE A 70 -14.24 6.29 -35.10
CA PHE A 70 -13.74 7.12 -36.20
C PHE A 70 -14.81 7.42 -37.25
N LEU A 71 -15.70 6.46 -37.53
CA LEU A 71 -16.81 6.69 -38.43
C LEU A 71 -17.79 7.74 -37.85
N LEU A 72 -18.17 7.58 -36.59
CA LEU A 72 -19.10 8.48 -35.89
C LEU A 72 -18.53 9.89 -35.75
N ILE A 73 -17.28 10.03 -35.32
CA ILE A 73 -16.66 11.36 -35.16
C ILE A 73 -16.50 12.07 -36.50
N THR A 74 -16.13 11.34 -37.56
CA THR A 74 -16.06 11.91 -38.91
C THR A 74 -17.45 12.34 -39.37
N PHE A 75 -18.46 11.50 -39.15
CA PHE A 75 -19.83 11.83 -39.51
C PHE A 75 -20.32 13.09 -38.81
N MET A 76 -20.10 13.22 -37.49
CA MET A 76 -20.43 14.42 -36.73
C MET A 76 -19.69 15.65 -37.27
N LEU A 77 -18.36 15.59 -37.41
CA LEU A 77 -17.56 16.71 -37.92
C LEU A 77 -17.95 17.13 -39.35
N THR A 78 -18.44 16.19 -40.15
CA THR A 78 -18.87 16.48 -41.53
C THR A 78 -20.27 17.07 -41.55
N ILE A 79 -21.20 16.56 -40.72
CA ILE A 79 -22.55 17.11 -40.59
C ILE A 79 -22.54 18.52 -39.98
N ASP A 80 -21.63 18.83 -39.05
CA ASP A 80 -21.52 20.18 -38.48
C ASP A 80 -21.19 21.27 -39.52
N ARG A 81 -20.70 20.88 -40.71
CA ARG A 81 -20.49 21.81 -41.83
C ARG A 81 -21.76 22.11 -42.62
N PHE A 82 -22.80 21.29 -42.48
CA PHE A 82 -24.07 21.50 -43.15
C PHE A 82 -24.96 22.42 -42.34
N THR A 83 -25.71 23.27 -43.04
CA THR A 83 -26.82 23.98 -42.41
C THR A 83 -27.99 23.02 -42.24
N PHE A 84 -28.56 22.94 -41.04
CA PHE A 84 -29.70 22.08 -40.81
C PHE A 84 -30.91 22.60 -41.64
N PRO A 85 -31.53 21.78 -42.50
CA PRO A 85 -32.56 22.26 -43.41
C PRO A 85 -33.76 22.83 -42.65
N ARG A 86 -34.16 24.06 -42.95
CA ARG A 86 -35.26 24.77 -42.28
C ARG A 86 -36.59 24.04 -42.42
N ILE A 87 -36.79 23.38 -43.57
CA ILE A 87 -37.98 22.55 -43.87
C ILE A 87 -38.06 21.35 -42.91
N LEU A 88 -36.92 20.83 -42.46
CA LEU A 88 -36.84 19.74 -41.51
C LEU A 88 -36.72 20.23 -40.07
N ASN A 89 -36.57 21.53 -39.82
CA ASN A 89 -36.40 22.08 -38.49
C ASN A 89 -37.74 22.30 -37.78
N VAL A 90 -38.49 21.20 -37.63
CA VAL A 90 -39.80 21.20 -36.97
C VAL A 90 -39.60 21.10 -35.46
N HIS A 91 -40.38 21.88 -34.71
CA HIS A 91 -40.48 21.74 -33.26
C HIS A 91 -41.21 20.44 -32.94
N ILE A 92 -40.54 19.52 -32.25
CA ILE A 92 -41.13 18.24 -31.86
C ILE A 92 -41.91 18.42 -30.55
N TYR A 93 -41.30 19.11 -29.58
CA TYR A 93 -41.87 19.28 -28.24
C TYR A 93 -41.43 20.61 -27.63
N GLU A 94 -42.37 21.55 -27.47
CA GLU A 94 -42.23 22.93 -26.97
C GLU A 94 -41.00 23.71 -27.47
N LYS A 95 -39.80 23.36 -26.98
CA LYS A 95 -38.51 24.02 -27.27
C LYS A 95 -37.51 23.13 -28.02
N ALA A 96 -37.74 21.82 -28.13
CA ALA A 96 -36.81 20.89 -28.76
C ALA A 96 -37.05 20.80 -30.27
N THR A 97 -36.00 21.06 -31.05
CA THR A 97 -36.01 20.93 -32.51
C THR A 97 -35.55 19.55 -32.97
N LEU A 98 -35.87 19.18 -34.21
CA LEU A 98 -35.30 17.99 -34.85
C LEU A 98 -33.76 18.01 -34.87
N GLN A 99 -33.15 19.19 -35.02
CA GLN A 99 -31.71 19.36 -34.92
C GLN A 99 -31.19 18.95 -33.52
N ASP A 100 -31.83 19.42 -32.45
CA ASP A 100 -31.44 19.07 -31.08
C ASP A 100 -31.52 17.57 -30.81
N VAL A 101 -32.58 16.91 -31.32
CA VAL A 101 -32.73 15.45 -31.20
C VAL A 101 -31.63 14.72 -31.95
N THR A 102 -31.31 15.14 -33.19
CA THR A 102 -30.21 14.54 -33.95
C THR A 102 -28.86 14.71 -33.25
N ASN A 103 -28.57 15.90 -32.72
CA ASN A 103 -27.33 16.18 -31.99
C ASN A 103 -27.23 15.36 -30.70
N THR A 104 -28.35 15.21 -29.98
CA THR A 104 -28.44 14.40 -28.76
C THR A 104 -28.18 12.92 -29.07
N LEU A 105 -28.83 12.38 -30.10
CA LEU A 105 -28.63 10.99 -30.54
C LEU A 105 -27.18 10.72 -30.98
N LEU A 106 -26.58 11.64 -31.74
CA LEU A 106 -25.18 11.53 -32.16
C LEU A 106 -24.23 11.59 -30.96
N SER A 107 -24.48 12.50 -30.01
CA SER A 107 -23.70 12.60 -28.77
C SER A 107 -23.80 11.34 -27.91
N LEU A 108 -24.99 10.73 -27.82
CA LEU A 108 -25.19 9.45 -27.14
C LEU A 108 -24.46 8.30 -27.84
N ALA A 109 -24.53 8.23 -29.17
CA ALA A 109 -23.83 7.23 -29.97
C ALA A 109 -22.30 7.35 -29.80
N LEU A 110 -21.78 8.59 -29.80
CA LEU A 110 -20.36 8.85 -29.55
C LEU A 110 -19.97 8.43 -28.12
N SER A 111 -20.75 8.82 -27.11
CA SER A 111 -20.52 8.42 -25.71
C SER A 111 -20.51 6.90 -25.55
N MET A 112 -21.47 6.18 -26.16
CA MET A 112 -21.52 4.72 -26.16
C MET A 112 -20.27 4.11 -26.81
N SER A 113 -19.79 4.67 -27.92
CA SER A 113 -18.57 4.18 -28.58
C SER A 113 -17.32 4.35 -27.70
N VAL A 114 -17.22 5.45 -26.95
CA VAL A 114 -16.13 5.70 -25.98
C VAL A 114 -16.20 4.71 -24.82
N ILE A 115 -17.38 4.50 -24.24
CA ILE A 115 -17.60 3.50 -23.19
C ILE A 115 -17.19 2.12 -23.70
N TRP A 116 -17.56 1.76 -24.92
CA TRP A 116 -17.20 0.48 -25.52
C TRP A 116 -15.67 0.32 -25.65
N ILE A 117 -14.96 1.35 -26.11
CA ILE A 117 -13.49 1.36 -26.15
C ILE A 117 -12.91 1.15 -24.75
N MET A 118 -13.39 1.88 -23.73
CA MET A 118 -12.91 1.75 -22.35
C MET A 118 -13.11 0.34 -21.79
N LEU A 119 -14.29 -0.26 -22.00
CA LEU A 119 -14.57 -1.64 -21.57
C LEU A 119 -13.64 -2.65 -22.24
N ARG A 120 -13.33 -2.46 -23.54
CA ARG A 120 -12.38 -3.32 -24.27
C ARG A 120 -10.94 -3.12 -23.82
N LEU A 121 -10.55 -1.91 -23.44
CA LEU A 121 -9.25 -1.66 -22.81
C LEU A 121 -9.12 -2.38 -21.47
N ILE A 122 -10.18 -2.36 -20.64
CA ILE A 122 -10.20 -3.09 -19.36
C ILE A 122 -10.10 -4.60 -19.59
N ASP A 123 -10.88 -5.15 -20.53
CA ASP A 123 -10.80 -6.57 -20.91
C ASP A 123 -9.40 -6.96 -21.37
N PHE A 124 -8.74 -6.07 -22.12
CA PHE A 124 -7.39 -6.29 -22.57
C PHE A 124 -6.37 -6.26 -21.41
N ILE A 125 -6.43 -5.27 -20.52
CA ILE A 125 -5.55 -5.21 -19.34
C ILE A 125 -5.73 -6.47 -18.49
N ALA A 126 -6.96 -6.95 -18.31
CA ALA A 126 -7.22 -8.19 -17.59
C ALA A 126 -6.62 -9.42 -18.30
N LEU A 127 -6.72 -9.51 -19.62
CA LEU A 127 -6.07 -10.57 -20.41
C LEU A 127 -4.54 -10.51 -20.27
N VAL A 128 -3.97 -9.32 -20.31
CA VAL A 128 -2.52 -9.08 -20.18
C VAL A 128 -2.02 -9.59 -18.83
N LEU A 129 -2.68 -9.17 -17.76
CA LEU A 129 -2.33 -9.57 -16.40
C LEU A 129 -2.56 -11.07 -16.20
N GLY A 130 -3.64 -11.63 -16.77
CA GLY A 130 -3.95 -13.06 -16.68
C GLY A 130 -2.91 -13.95 -17.35
N LYS A 131 -2.44 -13.60 -18.55
CA LYS A 131 -1.35 -14.33 -19.23
C LYS A 131 -0.02 -14.24 -18.46
N LYS A 132 0.26 -13.10 -17.82
CA LYS A 132 1.46 -12.93 -16.99
C LYS A 132 1.37 -13.74 -15.69
N ALA A 133 0.21 -13.73 -15.03
CA ALA A 133 -0.07 -14.51 -13.83
C ALA A 133 0.00 -16.02 -14.08
N ALA A 134 -0.45 -16.50 -15.25
CA ALA A 134 -0.38 -17.91 -15.62
C ALA A 134 1.06 -18.45 -15.75
N LEU A 135 2.05 -17.58 -15.92
CA LEU A 135 3.47 -17.94 -15.92
C LEU A 135 4.08 -17.95 -14.50
N SER A 136 3.37 -17.40 -13.52
CA SER A 136 3.75 -17.42 -12.11
C SER A 136 3.07 -18.59 -11.38
N ALA A 137 3.75 -19.20 -10.42
CA ALA A 137 3.21 -20.35 -9.66
C ALA A 137 2.09 -19.99 -8.65
N ASP A 138 1.81 -18.69 -8.45
CA ASP A 138 0.88 -18.20 -7.43
C ASP A 138 -0.54 -18.02 -7.99
N LYS A 139 -1.49 -18.83 -7.50
CA LYS A 139 -2.90 -18.81 -7.94
C LYS A 139 -3.67 -17.58 -7.46
N THR A 140 -3.14 -16.84 -6.48
CA THR A 140 -3.79 -15.67 -5.88
C THR A 140 -3.94 -14.52 -6.90
N ASP A 141 -3.04 -14.44 -7.88
CA ASP A 141 -3.02 -13.36 -8.88
C ASP A 141 -4.29 -13.30 -9.74
N ASN A 142 -4.89 -14.45 -10.05
CA ASN A 142 -6.01 -14.50 -10.99
C ASN A 142 -7.31 -13.92 -10.41
N GLN A 143 -7.56 -14.10 -9.11
CA GLN A 143 -8.75 -13.56 -8.45
C GLN A 143 -8.68 -12.03 -8.32
N PHE A 144 -7.49 -11.48 -8.04
CA PHE A 144 -7.29 -10.03 -8.04
C PHE A 144 -7.55 -9.42 -9.42
N ILE A 145 -7.10 -10.07 -10.49
CA ILE A 145 -7.31 -9.59 -11.87
C ILE A 145 -8.80 -9.53 -12.21
N ILE A 146 -9.57 -10.57 -11.87
CA ILE A 146 -11.02 -10.60 -12.09
C ILE A 146 -11.70 -9.48 -11.28
N PHE A 147 -11.34 -9.35 -10.00
CA PHE A 147 -11.90 -8.30 -9.13
C PHE A 147 -11.64 -6.89 -9.69
N PHE A 148 -10.41 -6.56 -10.06
CA PHE A 148 -10.08 -5.24 -10.61
C PHE A 148 -10.73 -5.00 -11.97
N ARG A 149 -10.83 -6.03 -12.83
CA ARG A 149 -11.55 -5.93 -14.11
C ARG A 149 -12.99 -5.50 -13.88
N ASP A 150 -13.71 -6.19 -12.99
CA ASP A 150 -15.12 -5.91 -12.74
C ASP A 150 -15.31 -4.58 -12.01
N PHE A 151 -14.40 -4.24 -11.08
CA PHE A 151 -14.36 -2.94 -10.40
C PHE A 151 -14.21 -1.76 -11.38
N PHE A 152 -13.22 -1.81 -12.29
CA PHE A 152 -13.04 -0.75 -13.29
C PHE A 152 -14.19 -0.68 -14.29
N LYS A 153 -14.79 -1.82 -14.65
CA LYS A 153 -16.00 -1.83 -15.48
C LYS A 153 -17.16 -1.13 -14.79
N ALA A 154 -17.39 -1.40 -13.51
CA ALA A 154 -18.42 -0.72 -12.73
C ALA A 154 -18.21 0.80 -12.72
N ILE A 155 -16.97 1.28 -12.54
CA ILE A 155 -16.62 2.70 -12.64
C ILE A 155 -16.97 3.26 -14.01
N VAL A 156 -16.56 2.59 -15.09
CA VAL A 156 -16.87 3.03 -16.47
C VAL A 156 -18.38 3.07 -16.73
N PHE A 157 -19.15 2.10 -16.21
CA PHE A 157 -20.62 2.13 -16.30
C PHE A 157 -21.23 3.30 -15.53
N ILE A 158 -20.76 3.58 -14.31
CA ILE A 158 -21.24 4.73 -13.52
C ILE A 158 -20.92 6.05 -14.25
N MET A 159 -19.69 6.21 -14.72
CA MET A 159 -19.28 7.39 -15.51
C MET A 159 -20.11 7.51 -16.80
N GLY A 160 -20.38 6.38 -17.47
CA GLY A 160 -21.23 6.32 -18.65
C GLY A 160 -22.66 6.75 -18.35
N ALA A 161 -23.26 6.26 -17.26
CA ALA A 161 -24.59 6.67 -16.82
C ALA A 161 -24.66 8.19 -16.53
N ILE A 162 -23.66 8.74 -15.85
CA ILE A 162 -23.56 10.18 -15.61
C ILE A 162 -23.43 10.96 -16.93
N ALA A 163 -22.62 10.48 -17.88
CA ALA A 163 -22.49 11.09 -19.19
C ALA A 163 -23.82 11.08 -19.98
N PHE A 164 -24.57 9.99 -19.91
CA PHE A 164 -25.89 9.88 -20.55
C PHE A 164 -26.90 10.84 -19.92
N ILE A 165 -26.94 10.90 -18.58
CA ILE A 165 -27.80 11.84 -17.86
C ILE A 165 -27.45 13.28 -18.24
N ARG A 166 -26.16 13.61 -18.36
CA ARG A 166 -25.70 14.94 -18.80
C ARG A 166 -26.23 15.29 -20.19
N ILE A 167 -26.17 14.35 -21.12
CA ILE A 167 -26.59 14.56 -22.50
C ILE A 167 -28.12 14.71 -22.59
N LEU A 168 -28.87 13.92 -21.82
CA LEU A 168 -30.34 13.89 -21.87
C LEU A 168 -31.01 15.01 -21.06
N PHE A 169 -30.46 15.35 -19.90
CA PHE A 169 -31.10 16.23 -18.91
C PHE A 169 -30.29 17.51 -18.63
N GLY A 170 -29.17 17.70 -19.31
CA GLY A 170 -28.28 18.84 -19.13
C GLY A 170 -27.40 18.77 -17.88
N THR A 171 -26.62 19.82 -17.64
CA THR A 171 -25.64 19.86 -16.54
C THR A 171 -26.29 20.05 -15.17
N GLY A 172 -27.40 20.78 -15.09
CA GLY A 172 -28.04 21.09 -13.79
C GLY A 172 -28.52 19.86 -13.02
N LEU A 173 -29.02 18.82 -13.71
CA LEU A 173 -29.39 17.56 -13.03
C LEU A 173 -28.14 16.80 -12.57
N VAL A 174 -27.09 16.79 -13.38
CA VAL A 174 -25.81 16.15 -13.03
C VAL A 174 -25.17 16.81 -11.83
N GLU A 175 -25.16 18.15 -11.77
CA GLU A 175 -24.64 18.90 -10.61
C GLU A 175 -25.36 18.51 -9.32
N LYS A 176 -26.69 18.39 -9.35
CA LYS A 176 -27.50 17.93 -8.21
C LYS A 176 -27.20 16.49 -7.81
N ILE A 177 -27.11 15.58 -8.79
CA ILE A 177 -26.79 14.16 -8.54
C ILE A 177 -25.38 14.03 -7.97
N VAL A 178 -24.39 14.71 -8.56
CA VAL A 178 -23.00 14.70 -8.10
C VAL A 178 -22.89 15.30 -6.69
N ALA A 179 -23.61 16.38 -6.40
CA ALA A 179 -23.69 16.95 -5.05
C ALA A 179 -24.25 15.94 -4.03
N GLY A 180 -25.33 15.23 -4.38
CA GLY A 180 -25.90 14.17 -3.54
C GLY A 180 -24.98 12.95 -3.38
N LEU A 181 -24.34 12.50 -4.46
CA LEU A 181 -23.35 11.43 -4.45
C LEU A 181 -22.11 11.80 -3.63
N GLY A 182 -21.79 13.09 -3.52
CA GLY A 182 -20.66 13.59 -2.70
C GLY A 182 -20.75 13.14 -1.25
N ILE A 183 -21.94 13.10 -0.65
CA ILE A 183 -22.15 12.62 0.73
C ILE A 183 -21.90 11.12 0.81
N GLY A 184 -22.41 10.34 -0.15
CA GLY A 184 -22.16 8.90 -0.24
C GLY A 184 -20.68 8.58 -0.45
N ALA A 185 -19.99 9.35 -1.28
CA ALA A 185 -18.56 9.24 -1.52
C ALA A 185 -17.75 9.55 -0.26
N ALA A 186 -18.14 10.58 0.51
CA ALA A 186 -17.50 10.90 1.79
C ALA A 186 -17.67 9.77 2.82
N ALA A 187 -18.86 9.16 2.90
CA ALA A 187 -19.11 8.01 3.76
C ALA A 187 -18.26 6.79 3.35
N LEU A 188 -18.17 6.50 2.05
CA LEU A 188 -17.30 5.44 1.52
C LEU A 188 -15.82 5.73 1.80
N ALA A 189 -15.37 6.98 1.67
CA ALA A 189 -14.00 7.37 1.97
C ALA A 189 -13.68 7.20 3.47
N LEU A 190 -14.62 7.55 4.35
CA LEU A 190 -14.48 7.34 5.79
C LEU A 190 -14.40 5.85 6.15
N ALA A 191 -15.20 5.01 5.49
CA ALA A 191 -15.15 3.56 5.66
C ALA A 191 -13.84 2.95 5.11
N ALA A 192 -13.32 3.47 4.01
CA ALA A 192 -12.08 3.00 3.39
C ALA A 192 -10.81 3.53 4.09
N LYS A 193 -10.94 4.54 4.97
CA LYS A 193 -9.84 5.26 5.63
C LYS A 193 -8.76 4.32 6.18
N GLU A 194 -9.16 3.32 6.97
CA GLU A 194 -8.21 2.40 7.60
C GLU A 194 -7.42 1.57 6.58
N SER A 195 -8.05 1.18 5.47
CA SER A 195 -7.37 0.41 4.42
C SER A 195 -6.33 1.27 3.69
N ILE A 196 -6.65 2.55 3.46
CA ILE A 196 -5.72 3.52 2.84
C ILE A 196 -4.56 3.82 3.79
N GLU A 197 -4.81 4.03 5.08
CA GLU A 197 -3.75 4.29 6.06
C GLU A 197 -2.77 3.12 6.16
N ASN A 198 -3.24 1.87 6.13
CA ASN A 198 -2.35 0.71 6.10
C ASN A 198 -1.53 0.61 4.80
N LEU A 199 -2.11 0.99 3.67
CA LEU A 199 -1.39 1.06 2.40
C LEU A 199 -0.27 2.13 2.46
N ILE A 200 -0.59 3.32 2.97
CA ILE A 200 0.39 4.40 3.20
C ILE A 200 1.50 3.92 4.14
N GLY A 201 1.13 3.25 5.24
CA GLY A 201 2.11 2.65 6.17
C GLY A 201 3.07 1.68 5.48
N SER A 202 2.58 0.89 4.51
CA SER A 202 3.42 0.00 3.71
C SER A 202 4.43 0.75 2.86
N PHE A 203 4.01 1.87 2.25
CA PHE A 203 4.92 2.72 1.48
C PHE A 203 5.98 3.36 2.37
N ILE A 204 5.61 3.87 3.55
CA ILE A 204 6.55 4.43 4.51
C ILE A 204 7.59 3.38 4.92
N ILE A 205 7.15 2.17 5.29
CA ILE A 205 8.07 1.07 5.62
C ILE A 205 9.02 0.77 4.45
N PHE A 206 8.53 0.80 3.22
CA PHE A 206 9.34 0.50 2.03
C PHE A 206 10.38 1.59 1.72
N PHE A 207 10.01 2.86 1.85
CA PHE A 207 10.88 4.00 1.51
C PHE A 207 11.85 4.34 2.65
N ASP A 208 11.34 4.50 3.88
CA ASP A 208 12.15 4.93 5.02
C ASP A 208 12.90 3.76 5.67
N LYS A 209 12.41 2.53 5.47
CA LYS A 209 13.02 1.29 5.96
C LYS A 209 13.42 1.33 7.45
N PRO A 210 12.50 1.68 8.38
CA PRO A 210 12.77 1.61 9.82
C PRO A 210 13.12 0.19 10.29
N PHE A 211 12.68 -0.82 9.54
CA PHE A 211 13.04 -2.22 9.69
C PHE A 211 12.94 -2.93 8.34
N ARG A 212 13.52 -4.13 8.25
CA ARG A 212 13.51 -4.99 7.07
C ARG A 212 13.03 -6.40 7.42
N VAL A 213 12.67 -7.17 6.39
CA VAL A 213 12.43 -8.61 6.56
C VAL A 213 13.73 -9.25 7.06
N GLY A 214 13.62 -10.02 8.14
CA GLY A 214 14.74 -10.60 8.87
C GLY A 214 15.12 -9.85 10.14
N ASP A 215 14.69 -8.59 10.31
CA ASP A 215 14.99 -7.84 11.53
C ASP A 215 14.17 -8.36 12.71
N SER A 216 14.81 -8.53 13.87
CA SER A 216 14.15 -8.63 15.16
C SER A 216 13.68 -7.26 15.61
N VAL A 217 12.38 -7.11 15.81
CA VAL A 217 11.73 -5.88 16.24
C VAL A 217 10.90 -6.12 17.49
N LYS A 218 10.69 -5.06 18.29
CA LYS A 218 9.73 -5.02 19.38
C LYS A 218 8.77 -3.87 19.13
N VAL A 219 7.47 -4.19 19.13
CA VAL A 219 6.37 -3.26 18.92
C VAL A 219 5.28 -3.54 19.96
N ASP A 220 4.95 -2.52 20.75
CA ASP A 220 4.10 -2.66 21.94
C ASP A 220 4.57 -3.82 22.86
N ALA A 221 3.72 -4.82 23.07
CA ALA A 221 3.97 -6.00 23.88
C ALA A 221 4.57 -7.17 23.08
N TYR A 222 4.69 -7.05 21.75
CA TYR A 222 5.14 -8.15 20.89
C TYR A 222 6.60 -7.95 20.48
N GLN A 223 7.37 -9.02 20.57
CA GLN A 223 8.76 -9.08 20.12
C GLN A 223 8.96 -10.29 19.22
N GLY A 224 9.67 -10.11 18.13
CA GLY A 224 9.96 -11.20 17.20
C GLY A 224 10.64 -10.74 15.92
N THR A 225 10.83 -11.68 14.99
CA THR A 225 11.48 -11.43 13.70
C THR A 225 10.44 -11.11 12.63
N VAL A 226 10.67 -10.07 11.83
CA VAL A 226 9.82 -9.74 10.68
C VAL A 226 10.00 -10.77 9.59
N GLU A 227 8.97 -11.57 9.30
CA GLU A 227 9.01 -12.59 8.24
C GLU A 227 8.49 -12.08 6.91
N LYS A 228 7.46 -11.22 6.93
CA LYS A 228 6.85 -10.70 5.70
C LYS A 228 6.24 -9.33 5.93
N ILE A 229 6.53 -8.40 5.02
CA ILE A 229 5.85 -7.11 4.93
C ILE A 229 4.85 -7.23 3.77
N GLY A 230 3.55 -7.23 4.08
CA GLY A 230 2.47 -7.26 3.10
C GLY A 230 1.94 -5.86 2.79
N LEU A 231 0.87 -5.79 1.98
CA LEU A 231 0.23 -4.52 1.57
C LEU A 231 -0.59 -3.84 2.69
N ARG A 232 -1.09 -4.62 3.66
CA ARG A 232 -1.89 -4.10 4.79
C ARG A 232 -1.22 -4.34 6.13
N SER A 233 -0.43 -5.41 6.24
CA SER A 233 0.11 -5.85 7.52
C SER A 233 1.48 -6.48 7.38
N THR A 234 2.23 -6.43 8.48
CA THR A 234 3.52 -7.08 8.67
C THR A 234 3.33 -8.30 9.57
N ARG A 235 3.94 -9.42 9.18
CA ARG A 235 3.95 -10.65 9.96
C ARG A 235 5.24 -10.75 10.75
N ILE A 236 5.11 -10.84 12.06
CA ILE A 236 6.19 -10.99 13.02
C ILE A 236 6.12 -12.41 13.59
N ARG A 237 7.24 -13.14 13.56
CA ARG A 237 7.40 -14.43 14.20
C ARG A 237 7.93 -14.24 15.61
N THR A 238 7.13 -14.61 16.60
CA THR A 238 7.51 -14.50 18.01
C THR A 238 8.56 -15.55 18.39
N LEU A 239 9.13 -15.40 19.59
CA LEU A 239 10.05 -16.40 20.17
C LEU A 239 9.38 -17.77 20.36
N GLU A 240 8.06 -17.79 20.60
CA GLU A 240 7.21 -18.98 20.68
C GLU A 240 6.89 -19.60 19.30
N LYS A 241 7.48 -19.06 18.23
CA LYS A 241 7.26 -19.44 16.84
C LYS A 241 5.82 -19.24 16.34
N THR A 242 5.03 -18.41 17.00
CA THR A 242 3.69 -18.00 16.54
C THR A 242 3.77 -16.77 15.63
N PHE A 243 2.74 -16.55 14.80
CA PHE A 243 2.62 -15.36 13.96
C PHE A 243 1.78 -14.29 14.62
N VAL A 244 2.36 -13.10 14.78
CA VAL A 244 1.63 -11.88 15.11
C VAL A 244 1.49 -11.06 13.83
N THR A 245 0.26 -10.77 13.43
CA THR A 245 -0.03 -9.93 12.26
C THR A 245 -0.35 -8.53 12.73
N VAL A 246 0.53 -7.57 12.43
CA VAL A 246 0.39 -6.18 12.86
C VAL A 246 0.01 -5.32 11.65
N PRO A 247 -1.05 -4.50 11.72
CA PRO A 247 -1.38 -3.55 10.66
C PRO A 247 -0.19 -2.61 10.37
N ASN A 248 0.09 -2.32 9.10
CA ASN A 248 1.25 -1.51 8.72
C ASN A 248 1.15 -0.08 9.24
N LYS A 249 -0.07 0.48 9.32
CA LYS A 249 -0.30 1.76 10.01
C LYS A 249 0.26 1.71 11.44
N LYS A 250 -0.05 0.64 12.17
CA LYS A 250 0.37 0.48 13.56
C LYS A 250 1.90 0.33 13.68
N MET A 251 2.55 -0.37 12.73
CA MET A 251 4.02 -0.48 12.70
C MET A 251 4.73 0.87 12.52
N VAL A 252 4.08 1.83 11.87
CA VAL A 252 4.63 3.17 11.61
C VAL A 252 4.26 4.16 12.72
N ASP A 253 3.03 4.11 13.21
CA ASP A 253 2.51 5.08 14.19
C ASP A 253 2.98 4.78 15.63
N SER A 254 3.36 3.54 15.93
CA SER A 254 3.80 3.12 17.28
C SER A 254 5.31 3.24 17.48
N ILE A 255 5.74 3.24 18.75
CA ILE A 255 7.16 3.17 19.10
C ILE A 255 7.67 1.78 18.73
N LEU A 256 8.55 1.73 17.73
CA LEU A 256 9.19 0.51 17.25
C LEU A 256 10.67 0.49 17.65
N ASP A 257 11.05 -0.53 18.41
CA ASP A 257 12.44 -0.79 18.80
C ASP A 257 13.03 -1.86 17.88
N ASN A 258 13.95 -1.46 16.99
CA ASN A 258 14.63 -2.38 16.10
C ASN A 258 15.86 -2.97 16.79
N LEU A 259 15.67 -4.18 17.33
CA LEU A 259 16.69 -4.88 18.12
C LEU A 259 17.89 -5.32 17.27
N SER A 260 17.73 -5.38 15.95
CA SER A 260 18.79 -5.77 15.00
C SER A 260 19.79 -4.65 14.74
N LEU A 261 19.37 -3.40 14.96
CA LEU A 261 20.22 -2.22 14.78
C LEU A 261 20.95 -1.81 16.07
N ARG A 262 20.92 -2.66 17.11
CA ARG A 262 21.68 -2.43 18.35
C ARG A 262 23.17 -2.34 18.03
N THR A 263 23.86 -1.40 18.65
CA THR A 263 25.32 -1.29 18.60
C THR A 263 25.99 -2.07 19.72
N GLN A 264 25.30 -2.23 20.85
CA GLN A 264 25.78 -2.91 22.07
C GLN A 264 24.59 -3.54 22.81
N GLN A 265 24.87 -4.56 23.63
CA GLN A 265 23.89 -5.15 24.54
C GLN A 265 24.24 -4.79 25.98
N ARG A 266 23.31 -4.17 26.71
CA ARG A 266 23.51 -3.77 28.11
C ARG A 266 23.01 -4.86 29.05
N VAL A 267 23.87 -5.27 29.97
CA VAL A 267 23.52 -6.14 31.10
C VAL A 267 23.48 -5.28 32.37
N ALA A 268 22.41 -5.43 33.16
CA ALA A 268 22.30 -4.82 34.48
C ALA A 268 21.97 -5.92 35.51
N LEU A 269 22.85 -6.06 36.50
CA LEU A 269 22.70 -6.96 37.63
C LEU A 269 22.56 -6.11 38.89
N LYS A 270 21.59 -6.48 39.73
CA LYS A 270 21.39 -5.91 41.07
C LYS A 270 21.67 -7.01 42.08
N LEU A 271 22.66 -6.79 42.92
CA LEU A 271 23.04 -7.72 43.99
C LEU A 271 22.74 -7.06 45.34
N GLU A 272 22.22 -7.82 46.28
CA GLU A 272 21.96 -7.36 47.63
C GLU A 272 22.84 -8.16 48.59
N LEU A 273 23.56 -7.48 49.49
CA LEU A 273 24.40 -8.08 50.53
C LEU A 273 23.88 -7.73 51.92
N GLY A 274 24.12 -8.59 52.92
CA GLY A 274 23.74 -8.29 54.30
C GLY A 274 24.48 -7.08 54.87
N THR A 275 23.80 -6.31 55.74
CA THR A 275 24.38 -5.15 56.45
C THR A 275 25.46 -5.52 57.47
N ASP A 276 25.62 -6.81 57.76
CA ASP A 276 26.73 -7.37 58.53
C ASP A 276 28.06 -7.39 57.75
N THR A 277 28.03 -7.04 56.45
CA THR A 277 29.23 -6.97 55.61
C THR A 277 30.11 -5.77 55.97
N PRO A 278 31.39 -5.96 56.36
CA PRO A 278 32.29 -4.85 56.61
C PRO A 278 32.56 -4.02 55.35
N ALA A 279 32.64 -2.69 55.50
CA ALA A 279 32.87 -1.78 54.37
C ALA A 279 34.15 -2.08 53.57
N GLU A 280 35.21 -2.53 54.25
CA GLU A 280 36.47 -2.93 53.59
C GLU A 280 36.29 -4.18 52.73
N SER A 281 35.55 -5.18 53.23
CA SER A 281 35.24 -6.40 52.45
C SER A 281 34.38 -6.08 51.24
N LEU A 282 33.45 -5.12 51.37
CA LEU A 282 32.64 -4.62 50.28
C LEU A 282 33.48 -3.90 49.21
N LEU A 283 34.39 -3.02 49.62
CA LEU A 283 35.27 -2.30 48.70
C LEU A 283 36.12 -3.28 47.87
N LEU A 284 36.71 -4.27 48.54
CA LEU A 284 37.54 -5.28 47.88
C LEU A 284 36.71 -6.18 46.95
N PHE A 285 35.49 -6.55 47.33
CA PHE A 285 34.57 -7.29 46.46
C PHE A 285 34.24 -6.50 45.18
N LEU A 286 33.94 -5.20 45.31
CA LEU A 286 33.69 -4.34 44.15
C LEU A 286 34.91 -4.27 43.24
N GLN A 287 36.13 -4.25 43.78
CA GLN A 287 37.36 -4.28 42.99
C GLN A 287 37.54 -5.61 42.24
N ASP A 288 37.28 -6.75 42.89
CA ASP A 288 37.38 -8.06 42.25
C ASP A 288 36.37 -8.21 41.10
N VAL A 289 35.14 -7.74 41.29
CA VAL A 289 34.12 -7.76 40.23
C VAL A 289 34.55 -6.89 39.04
N ARG A 290 35.15 -5.72 39.30
CA ARG A 290 35.72 -4.88 38.22
C ARG A 290 36.84 -5.63 37.47
N GLN A 291 37.70 -6.34 38.20
CA GLN A 291 38.78 -7.11 37.59
C GLN A 291 38.25 -8.30 36.76
N LEU A 292 37.21 -8.98 37.25
CA LEU A 292 36.51 -10.05 36.54
C LEU A 292 35.92 -9.54 35.21
N LEU A 293 35.23 -8.40 35.23
CA LEU A 293 34.68 -7.78 34.01
C LEU A 293 35.79 -7.34 33.05
N LYS A 294 36.87 -6.74 33.57
CA LYS A 294 38.02 -6.28 32.76
C LYS A 294 38.77 -7.41 32.06
N THR A 295 38.78 -8.61 32.66
CA THR A 295 39.48 -9.78 32.09
C THR A 295 38.65 -10.48 31.02
N ASN A 296 37.35 -10.19 30.93
CA ASN A 296 36.45 -10.82 29.96
C ASN A 296 36.46 -10.07 28.62
N HIS A 297 36.90 -10.73 27.55
CA HIS A 297 37.04 -10.12 26.23
C HIS A 297 35.72 -9.70 25.56
N ASP A 298 34.59 -10.29 25.96
CA ASP A 298 33.27 -9.98 25.41
C ASP A 298 32.61 -8.77 26.09
N VAL A 299 33.20 -8.28 27.18
CA VAL A 299 32.74 -7.12 27.95
C VAL A 299 33.48 -5.86 27.50
N LEU A 300 32.73 -4.80 27.24
CA LEU A 300 33.28 -3.49 26.87
C LEU A 300 33.86 -2.76 28.10
N GLU A 301 34.88 -1.93 27.86
CA GLU A 301 35.66 -1.26 28.93
C GLU A 301 34.81 -0.36 29.85
N ASN A 302 33.69 0.18 29.37
CA ASN A 302 32.83 1.09 30.12
C ASN A 302 31.79 0.32 30.96
N PHE A 303 32.20 -0.23 32.10
CA PHE A 303 31.32 -0.86 33.08
C PHE A 303 31.19 -0.04 34.37
N ILE A 304 30.06 -0.17 35.06
CA ILE A 304 29.75 0.47 36.34
C ILE A 304 29.61 -0.64 37.37
N VAL A 305 30.46 -0.60 38.40
CA VAL A 305 30.39 -1.50 39.55
C VAL A 305 30.54 -0.65 40.81
N ASN A 306 29.44 -0.42 41.50
CA ASN A 306 29.39 0.42 42.69
C ASN A 306 28.35 -0.08 43.70
N LEU A 307 28.56 0.34 44.95
CA LEU A 307 27.47 0.39 45.91
C LEU A 307 26.51 1.49 45.45
N ASN A 308 25.29 1.11 45.09
CA ASN A 308 24.29 1.98 44.50
C ASN A 308 23.37 2.59 45.57
N ASP A 309 22.95 1.78 46.55
CA ASP A 309 22.03 2.23 47.60
C ASP A 309 22.12 1.36 48.87
N PHE A 310 21.43 1.79 49.92
CA PHE A 310 21.25 1.09 51.18
C PHE A 310 19.76 0.86 51.43
N THR A 311 19.34 -0.37 51.71
CA THR A 311 17.98 -0.65 52.23
C THR A 311 18.04 -0.85 53.75
N LYS A 312 16.90 -1.20 54.36
CA LYS A 312 16.81 -1.46 55.81
C LYS A 312 17.79 -2.55 56.27
N ASP A 313 17.93 -3.60 55.48
CA ASP A 313 18.65 -4.82 55.87
C ASP A 313 19.73 -5.23 54.85
N THR A 314 19.91 -4.46 53.77
CA THR A 314 20.83 -4.84 52.68
C THR A 314 21.61 -3.67 52.07
N TYR A 315 22.84 -3.96 51.63
CA TYR A 315 23.61 -3.10 50.73
C TYR A 315 23.31 -3.48 49.28
N VAL A 316 22.91 -2.50 48.46
CA VAL A 316 22.54 -2.71 47.06
C VAL A 316 23.72 -2.39 46.16
N ILE A 317 24.28 -3.41 45.55
CA ILE A 317 25.35 -3.30 44.56
C ILE A 317 24.74 -3.32 43.17
N GLN A 318 25.15 -2.38 42.33
CA GLN A 318 24.79 -2.34 40.92
C GLN A 318 26.02 -2.71 40.08
N ILE A 319 25.82 -3.69 39.19
CA ILE A 319 26.82 -4.12 38.20
C ILE A 319 26.19 -3.95 36.82
N ILE A 320 26.67 -2.97 36.08
CA ILE A 320 26.25 -2.69 34.71
C ILE A 320 27.46 -2.83 33.80
N PHE A 321 27.30 -3.57 32.71
CA PHE A 321 28.29 -3.63 31.66
C PHE A 321 27.61 -3.75 30.30
N ASN A 322 28.33 -3.34 29.25
CA ASN A 322 27.87 -3.52 27.88
C ASN A 322 28.73 -4.60 27.21
N THR A 323 28.16 -5.30 26.23
CA THR A 323 28.84 -6.29 25.41
C THR A 323 28.68 -5.91 23.94
N TYR A 324 29.53 -6.47 23.08
CA TYR A 324 29.23 -6.50 21.64
C TYR A 324 27.92 -7.26 21.40
N VAL A 325 27.29 -7.01 20.25
CA VAL A 325 26.08 -7.74 19.88
C VAL A 325 26.47 -9.18 19.53
N ILE A 326 26.11 -10.09 20.44
CA ILE A 326 26.36 -11.53 20.30
C ILE A 326 25.03 -12.28 20.21
N ASP A 327 25.09 -13.51 19.68
CA ASP A 327 23.92 -14.38 19.54
C ASP A 327 23.25 -14.64 20.90
N GLY A 328 21.93 -14.87 20.92
CA GLY A 328 21.17 -15.07 22.15
C GLY A 328 21.69 -16.20 23.06
N SER A 329 22.19 -17.28 22.47
CA SER A 329 22.80 -18.39 23.23
C SER A 329 24.12 -17.97 23.89
N GLN A 330 24.99 -17.29 23.14
CA GLN A 330 26.26 -16.76 23.63
C GLN A 330 26.06 -15.67 24.67
N TYR A 331 25.08 -14.78 24.46
CA TYR A 331 24.67 -13.76 25.43
C TYR A 331 24.26 -14.39 26.77
N THR A 332 23.50 -15.48 26.71
CA THR A 332 23.05 -16.20 27.92
C THR A 332 24.23 -16.88 28.62
N ALA A 333 25.12 -17.53 27.87
CA ALA A 333 26.32 -18.18 28.40
C ALA A 333 27.31 -17.18 29.03
N LEU A 334 27.46 -16.00 28.44
CA LEU A 334 28.26 -14.92 29.00
C LEU A 334 27.66 -14.43 30.33
N ARG A 335 26.34 -14.22 30.37
CA ARG A 335 25.66 -13.85 31.63
C ARG A 335 25.83 -14.92 32.70
N GLU A 336 25.72 -16.19 32.35
CA GLU A 336 25.96 -17.31 33.27
C GLU A 336 27.40 -17.28 33.80
N THR A 337 28.38 -17.13 32.91
CA THR A 337 29.81 -17.08 33.27
C THR A 337 30.10 -15.94 34.23
N ILE A 338 29.60 -14.73 33.94
CA ILE A 338 29.77 -13.57 34.83
C ILE A 338 29.05 -13.80 36.16
N ASN A 339 27.81 -14.30 36.15
CA ASN A 339 27.05 -14.55 37.38
C ASN A 339 27.75 -15.57 38.28
N LEU A 340 28.21 -16.70 37.73
CA LEU A 340 28.96 -17.71 38.47
C LEU A 340 30.31 -17.16 38.98
N GLY A 341 30.96 -16.31 38.19
CA GLY A 341 32.17 -15.59 38.61
C GLY A 341 31.91 -14.71 39.84
N VAL A 342 30.81 -13.94 39.82
CA VAL A 342 30.39 -13.10 40.96
C VAL A 342 30.07 -13.96 42.19
N ILE A 343 29.38 -15.10 42.02
CA ILE A 343 29.09 -16.03 43.12
C ILE A 343 30.38 -16.55 43.75
N LYS A 344 31.35 -16.99 42.94
CA LYS A 344 32.66 -17.47 43.44
C LYS A 344 33.41 -16.39 44.23
N LEU A 345 33.33 -15.12 43.80
CA LEU A 345 33.93 -13.99 44.51
C LEU A 345 33.24 -13.72 45.85
N LEU A 346 31.91 -13.93 45.95
CA LEU A 346 31.19 -13.86 47.22
C LEU A 346 31.65 -14.96 48.19
N GLU A 347 31.70 -16.21 47.71
CA GLU A 347 32.12 -17.37 48.50
C GLU A 347 33.56 -17.23 49.02
N ALA A 348 34.49 -16.79 48.17
CA ALA A 348 35.90 -16.59 48.53
C ALA A 348 36.10 -15.55 49.63
N ARG A 349 35.18 -14.57 49.74
CA ARG A 349 35.22 -13.51 50.75
C ARG A 349 34.30 -13.77 51.94
N GLY A 350 33.59 -14.90 51.97
CA GLY A 350 32.61 -15.21 53.01
C GLY A 350 31.42 -14.24 53.04
N LEU A 351 31.15 -13.53 51.93
CA LEU A 351 30.04 -12.59 51.83
C LEU A 351 28.74 -13.36 51.62
N LYS A 352 27.71 -12.99 52.38
CA LYS A 352 26.41 -13.67 52.35
C LYS A 352 25.38 -12.79 51.66
N LEU A 353 24.57 -13.44 50.83
CA LEU A 353 23.30 -12.88 50.40
C LEU A 353 22.37 -12.78 51.62
N PRO A 354 21.56 -11.72 51.72
CA PRO A 354 20.65 -11.54 52.82
C PRO A 354 19.66 -12.71 52.86
N THR A 355 19.66 -13.44 53.97
CA THR A 355 18.64 -14.44 54.28
C THR A 355 17.47 -13.75 54.95
N THR A 356 16.23 -14.12 54.61
CA THR A 356 15.03 -13.64 55.31
C THR A 356 15.08 -14.14 56.77
N SER A 357 15.65 -13.35 57.69
CA SER A 357 15.62 -13.63 59.12
C SER A 357 14.46 -12.85 59.75
N THR A 358 13.34 -13.53 59.99
CA THR A 358 12.26 -12.98 60.81
C THR A 358 12.74 -12.97 62.26
N ASN A 359 13.15 -11.81 62.78
CA ASN A 359 13.39 -11.64 64.21
C ASN A 359 12.03 -11.69 64.94
N VAL A 360 11.65 -12.86 65.44
CA VAL A 360 10.52 -12.99 66.37
C VAL A 360 11.03 -12.61 67.75
N ASN A 361 10.67 -11.42 68.21
CA ASN A 361 10.97 -10.96 69.56
C ASN A 361 9.99 -11.63 70.54
N VAL A 362 10.37 -12.77 71.12
CA VAL A 362 9.57 -13.46 72.13
C VAL A 362 9.86 -12.84 73.51
N ASN A 363 9.47 -11.58 73.70
CA ASN A 363 9.58 -10.92 75.01
C ASN A 363 8.23 -10.56 75.65
N ASP A 364 7.11 -11.09 75.14
CA ASP A 364 5.76 -10.74 75.62
C ASP A 364 4.91 -11.93 76.11
N LEU A 365 5.52 -13.01 76.61
CA LEU A 365 4.76 -14.16 77.14
C LEU A 365 5.11 -14.59 78.58
N ARG A 366 5.75 -13.74 79.38
CA ARG A 366 5.88 -13.97 80.84
C ARG A 366 5.88 -12.68 81.66
N SER A 367 4.70 -12.21 82.03
CA SER A 367 4.32 -11.86 83.42
C SER A 367 2.89 -11.33 83.45
#